data_AF-A0A1I5CU72-F1
#
_entry.id   AF-A0A1I5CU72-F1
#
_cell.length_a   1.000
_cell.length_b   1.000
_cell.length_c   1.000
_cell.angle_alpha   90.00
_cell.angle_beta   90.00
_cell.angle_gamma   90.00
#
_symmetry.space_group_name_H-M   'P 1'
#
loop_
_entity.id
_entity.type
_entity.pdbx_description
1 polymer ?
#
loop_
_entity_poly.entity_id
_entity_poly.type
_entity_poly.pdbx_seq_one_letter_code
_entity_poly.pdbx_strand_id
1 'polypeptide(L)' 'MKVKIEITKSEILEYINGDYSIPESECQELIQNDAKTILERGGFQKITMDDITVIIHE' A
#
# COMPACT_ATOMS: atom_id res chain seq x y z
N MET A 1 8.57 -13.15 3.80
CA MET A 1 8.02 -12.33 4.91
C MET A 1 6.63 -11.93 4.48
N LYS A 2 5.62 -11.91 5.36
CA LYS A 2 4.27 -11.48 4.95
C LYS A 2 3.92 -10.17 5.64
N VAL A 3 3.57 -9.16 4.86
CA VAL A 3 3.19 -7.83 5.33
C VAL A 3 1.70 -7.65 5.08
N LYS A 4 0.99 -7.24 6.12
CA LYS A 4 -0.43 -6.90 6.05
C LYS A 4 -0.58 -5.44 6.43
N ILE A 5 -1.20 -4.68 5.55
CA ILE A 5 -1.49 -3.26 5.72
C ILE A 5 -3.00 -3.14 5.77
N GLU A 6 -3.51 -2.66 6.88
CA GLU A 6 -4.91 -2.30 7.05
C GLU A 6 -4.99 -0.78 7.04
N ILE A 7 -5.84 -0.24 6.17
CA ILE A 7 -5.97 1.21 5.97
C ILE A 7 -7.43 1.54 5.69
N THR A 8 -7.91 2.66 6.20
CA THR A 8 -9.27 3.18 5.93
C THR A 8 -9.29 4.02 4.66
N LYS A 9 -10.46 4.20 4.03
CA LYS A 9 -10.63 5.11 2.90
C LYS A 9 -10.17 6.53 3.21
N SER A 10 -10.47 7.03 4.41
CA SER A 10 -10.02 8.37 4.84
C SER A 10 -8.50 8.48 4.87
N GLU A 11 -7.80 7.47 5.39
CA GLU A 11 -6.32 7.47 5.44
C GLU A 11 -5.72 7.36 4.04
N ILE A 12 -6.36 6.64 3.10
CA ILE A 12 -5.94 6.63 1.70
C ILE A 12 -6.06 8.01 1.08
N LEU A 13 -7.17 8.71 1.31
CA LEU A 13 -7.38 10.07 0.78
C LEU A 13 -6.35 11.06 1.33
N GLU A 14 -6.01 10.96 2.61
CA GLU A 14 -4.92 11.72 3.22
C GLU A 14 -3.55 11.35 2.61
N TYR A 15 -3.31 10.06 2.39
CA TYR A 15 -2.08 9.53 1.82
C TYR A 15 -1.81 10.02 0.40
N ILE A 16 -2.82 9.95 -0.48
CA ILE A 16 -2.71 10.39 -1.87
C ILE A 16 -2.76 11.92 -1.99
N ASN A 17 -3.08 12.63 -0.90
CA ASN A 17 -3.15 14.08 -0.80
C ASN A 17 -3.87 14.73 -1.99
N GLY A 18 -4.96 14.08 -2.41
CA GLY A 18 -5.57 14.33 -3.72
C GLY A 18 -7.08 14.43 -3.63
N ASP A 19 -7.63 15.49 -4.22
CA ASP A 19 -9.06 15.64 -4.52
C ASP A 19 -9.56 14.65 -5.60
N TYR A 20 -8.75 13.66 -5.96
CA TYR A 20 -9.00 12.73 -7.06
C TYR A 20 -9.52 11.40 -6.51
N SER A 21 -10.72 11.02 -6.94
CA SER A 21 -11.26 9.68 -6.72
C SER A 21 -10.49 8.68 -7.58
N ILE A 22 -9.42 8.12 -7.03
CA ILE A 22 -8.68 7.01 -7.62
C ILE A 22 -9.44 5.70 -7.31
N PRO A 23 -9.57 4.76 -8.27
CA PRO A 23 -10.15 3.45 -8.01
C PRO A 23 -9.43 2.71 -6.88
N GLU A 24 -10.16 2.00 -6.02
CA GLU A 24 -9.58 1.27 -4.87
C GLU A 24 -8.44 0.32 -5.27
N SER A 25 -8.53 -0.33 -6.44
CA SER A 25 -7.49 -1.22 -6.96
C SER A 25 -6.17 -0.50 -7.26
N GLU A 26 -6.24 0.74 -7.76
CA GLU A 26 -5.05 1.55 -8.03
C GLU A 26 -4.43 2.05 -6.72
N CYS A 27 -5.26 2.41 -5.73
CA CYS A 27 -4.79 2.75 -4.38
C CYS A 27 -4.08 1.57 -3.71
N GLN A 28 -4.61 0.35 -3.84
CA GLN A 28 -3.98 -0.86 -3.31
C GLN A 28 -2.59 -1.08 -3.94
N GLU A 29 -2.50 -1.00 -5.26
CA GLU A 29 -1.23 -1.21 -5.98
C GLU A 29 -0.18 -0.14 -5.61
N LEU A 30 -0.59 1.12 -5.48
CA LEU A 30 0.29 2.22 -5.02
C LEU A 30 0.87 1.92 -3.64
N ILE A 31 0.01 1.61 -2.67
CA ILE A 31 0.42 1.32 -1.29
C ILE A 31 1.32 0.07 -1.23
N GLN A 32 1.01 -0.97 -2.02
CA GLN A 32 1.85 -2.16 -2.11
C GLN A 32 3.25 -1.83 -2.65
N ASN A 33 3.35 -1.02 -3.70
CA ASN A 33 4.63 -0.62 -4.29
C ASN A 33 5.47 0.24 -3.34
N ASP A 34 4.83 1.17 -2.63
CA ASP A 34 5.51 2.00 -1.64
C ASP A 34 5.99 1.17 -0.44
N ALA A 35 5.15 0.27 0.06
CA ALA A 35 5.54 -0.67 1.12
C ALA A 35 6.73 -1.54 0.70
N LYS A 36 6.71 -2.08 -0.53
CA LYS A 36 7.84 -2.83 -1.08
C LYS A 36 9.11 -1.98 -1.09
N THR A 37 9.02 -0.76 -1.59
CA THR A 37 10.16 0.17 -1.68
C THR A 37 10.73 0.50 -0.29
N ILE A 38 9.87 0.74 0.70
CA ILE A 38 10.28 1.01 2.09
C ILE A 38 11.01 -0.20 2.68
N LEU A 39 10.50 -1.42 2.47
CA LEU A 39 11.12 -2.63 2.98
C LEU A 39 12.46 -2.94 2.29
N GLU A 40 12.54 -2.75 0.97
CA GLU A 40 13.80 -2.88 0.24
C GLU A 40 14.85 -1.88 0.75
N ARG A 41 14.45 -0.63 1.01
CA ARG A 41 15.31 0.40 1.63
C ARG A 41 15.69 0.06 3.07
N GLY A 42 14.84 -0.66 3.80
CA GLY A 42 15.13 -1.21 5.12
C GLY A 42 16.11 -2.39 5.12
N GLY A 43 16.59 -2.83 3.95
CA GLY A 43 17.54 -3.93 3.81
C GLY A 43 16.89 -5.31 3.66
N PHE A 44 15.56 -5.39 3.57
CA PHE A 44 14.88 -6.64 3.28
C PHE A 44 15.03 -6.98 1.78
N GLN A 45 15.31 -8.24 1.47
CA GLN A 45 15.54 -8.69 0.10
C GLN A 45 14.48 -9.69 -0.35
N LYS A 46 14.30 -9.81 -1.68
CA LYS A 46 13.40 -10.78 -2.33
C LYS A 46 11.92 -10.62 -1.93
N ILE A 47 11.47 -9.39 -1.69
CA ILE A 47 10.06 -9.09 -1.43
C ILE A 47 9.32 -9.03 -2.77
N THR A 48 8.22 -9.77 -2.87
CA THR A 48 7.32 -9.70 -4.02
C THR A 48 6.03 -8.98 -3.66
N MET A 49 5.20 -8.63 -4.66
CA MET A 49 3.89 -8.03 -4.40
C MET A 49 2.95 -9.01 -3.67
N ASP A 50 3.10 -10.32 -3.91
CA ASP A 50 2.33 -11.38 -3.24
C ASP A 50 2.64 -11.47 -1.73
N ASP A 51 3.78 -10.94 -1.29
CA ASP A 51 4.15 -10.86 0.12
C ASP A 51 3.42 -9.72 0.86
N ILE A 52 2.77 -8.79 0.12
CA ILE A 52 2.15 -7.57 0.67
C ILE A 52 0.65 -7.59 0.40
N THR A 53 -0.13 -7.72 1.47
CA THR A 53 -1.59 -7.64 1.42
C THR A 53 -2.07 -6.29 1.93
N VAL A 54 -2.81 -5.55 1.11
CA VAL A 54 -3.48 -4.30 1.51
C VAL A 54 -4.98 -4.55 1.62
N ILE A 55 -5.54 -4.27 2.79
CA ILE A 55 -6.98 -4.34 3.05
C ILE A 55 -7.48 -2.93 3.29
N ILE A 56 -8.43 -2.51 2.46
CA ILE A 56 -9.08 -1.21 2.58
C ILE A 56 -10.38 -1.39 3.36
N HIS A 57 -10.50 -0.66 4.44
CA HIS A 57 -11.73 -0.54 5.22
C HIS A 57 -12.50 0.72 4.82
N GLU A 58 -13.82 0.67 4.95
CA GLU A 58 -14.68 1.86 4.81
C GLU A 58 -14.34 2.91 5.88
#